data_AF-Q7NCM3-F1
#
_entry.id   AF-Q7NCM3-F1
#
_cell.length_a   1.000
_cell.length_b   1.000
_cell.length_c   1.000
_cell.angle_alpha   90.00
_cell.angle_beta   90.00
_cell.angle_gamma   90.00
#
_symmetry.space_group_name_H-M   'P 1'
#
loop_
_entity.id
_entity.type
_entity.pdbx_description
1 polymer ?
#
loop_
_entity_poly.entity_id
_entity_poly.type
_entity_poly.pdbx_seq_one_letter_code
_entity_poly.pdbx_strand_id
1 'polypeptide(L)'
;MARELRRRGVDVLTVVEDGRGGTSDSAVLDRAIQLGRVLFTQDDDLLVEAQRRQEAATSFPGIIYAHPMRASIAECVNDLEIVAKAMEPLEMADRVWFLPL
;
A
#
# COMPACT_ATOMS: atom_id res chain seq x y z
N MET A 1 -1.53 -4.35 12.51
CA MET A 1 -2.37 -3.53 11.59
C MET A 1 -3.51 -4.31 10.94
N ALA A 2 -3.25 -5.30 10.07
CA ALA A 2 -4.30 -5.94 9.26
C ALA A 2 -5.54 -6.41 10.04
N ARG A 3 -5.35 -7.10 11.18
CA ARG A 3 -6.47 -7.56 12.03
C ARG A 3 -7.32 -6.40 12.57
N GLU A 4 -6.68 -5.28 12.92
CA GLU A 4 -7.38 -4.12 13.46
C GLU A 4 -8.16 -3.39 12.37
N LEU A 5 -7.55 -3.18 11.19
CA LEU A 5 -8.24 -2.62 10.03
C LEU A 5 -9.47 -3.45 9.62
N ARG A 6 -9.34 -4.79 9.61
CA ARG A 6 -10.47 -5.70 9.35
C ARG A 6 -11.60 -5.54 10.37
N ARG A 7 -11.28 -5.36 11.66
CA ARG A 7 -12.30 -5.08 12.69
C ARG A 7 -13.06 -3.78 12.44
N ARG A 8 -12.44 -2.84 11.74
CA ARG A 8 -13.04 -1.55 11.36
C ARG A 8 -13.75 -1.57 9.99
N GLY A 9 -13.89 -2.76 9.40
CA GLY A 9 -14.59 -2.99 8.13
C GLY A 9 -13.74 -2.74 6.88
N VAL A 10 -12.43 -2.60 7.01
CA VAL A 10 -11.53 -2.44 5.86
C VAL A 10 -11.13 -3.81 5.32
N ASP A 11 -11.29 -4.02 4.01
CA ASP A 11 -10.82 -5.23 3.33
C ASP A 11 -9.29 -5.17 3.14
N VAL A 12 -8.58 -5.97 3.93
CA VAL A 12 -7.11 -6.02 3.93
C VAL A 12 -6.67 -7.43 3.56
N LEU A 13 -5.69 -7.51 2.66
CA LEU A 13 -4.95 -8.73 2.32
C LEU A 13 -3.45 -8.43 2.47
N THR A 14 -2.75 -9.20 3.30
CA THR A 14 -1.29 -9.07 3.42
C THR A 14 -0.58 -9.91 2.37
N VAL A 15 0.64 -9.51 1.98
CA VAL A 15 1.48 -10.25 1.02
C VAL A 15 1.72 -11.70 1.45
N VAL A 16 1.86 -11.93 2.76
CA VAL A 16 2.01 -13.29 3.31
C VAL A 16 0.72 -14.11 3.16
N GLU A 17 -0.45 -13.52 3.42
CA GLU A 17 -1.74 -14.21 3.23
C GLU A 17 -2.07 -14.46 1.75
N ASP A 18 -1.59 -13.62 0.83
CA ASP A 18 -1.66 -13.87 -0.62
C ASP A 18 -0.61 -14.90 -1.11
N GLY A 19 0.16 -15.51 -0.20
CA GLY A 19 1.17 -16.53 -0.52
C GLY A 19 2.39 -15.98 -1.25
N ARG A 20 2.65 -14.67 -1.17
CA ARG A 20 3.71 -13.95 -1.90
C ARG A 20 4.85 -13.47 -1.02
N GLY A 21 5.00 -14.05 0.18
CA GLY A 21 6.15 -13.76 1.03
C GLY A 21 7.47 -14.00 0.28
N GLY A 22 8.33 -12.98 0.22
CA GLY A 22 9.63 -13.07 -0.45
C GLY A 22 9.61 -12.91 -1.97
N THR A 23 8.48 -12.54 -2.59
CA THR A 23 8.48 -12.14 -4.01
C THR A 23 9.03 -10.72 -4.18
N SER A 24 9.48 -10.37 -5.39
CA SER A 24 9.97 -9.03 -5.68
C SER A 24 8.88 -7.95 -5.57
N ASP A 25 9.30 -6.73 -5.28
CA ASP A 25 8.47 -5.53 -5.23
C ASP A 25 7.62 -5.34 -6.50
N SER A 26 8.24 -5.53 -7.66
CA SER A 26 7.56 -5.47 -8.94
C SER A 26 6.38 -6.48 -9.01
N ALA A 27 6.60 -7.71 -8.55
CA ALA A 27 5.55 -8.73 -8.52
C ALA A 27 4.45 -8.42 -7.49
N VAL A 28 4.78 -7.76 -6.38
CA VAL A 28 3.79 -7.29 -5.40
C VAL A 28 2.92 -6.18 -5.99
N LEU A 29 3.51 -5.20 -6.68
CA LEU A 29 2.77 -4.12 -7.34
C LEU A 29 1.85 -4.65 -8.44
N ASP A 30 2.34 -5.56 -9.29
CA ASP A 30 1.52 -6.18 -10.34
C ASP A 30 0.34 -6.94 -9.75
N ARG A 31 0.58 -7.65 -8.64
CA ARG A 31 -0.47 -8.38 -7.95
C ARG A 31 -1.53 -7.44 -7.37
N ALA A 32 -1.12 -6.34 -6.77
CA ALA A 32 -2.05 -5.35 -6.23
C ALA A 32 -2.93 -4.74 -7.34
N ILE A 33 -2.39 -4.48 -8.53
CA ILE A 33 -3.20 -4.09 -9.71
C ILE A 33 -4.21 -5.18 -10.07
N GLN A 34 -3.77 -6.44 -10.19
CA GLN A 34 -4.65 -7.55 -10.57
C GLN A 34 -5.83 -7.72 -9.61
N LEU A 35 -5.62 -7.39 -8.34
CA LEU A 35 -6.64 -7.47 -7.30
C LEU A 35 -7.45 -6.18 -7.14
N GLY A 36 -7.11 -5.11 -7.86
CA GLY A 36 -7.73 -3.79 -7.71
C GLY A 36 -7.50 -3.16 -6.33
N ARG A 37 -6.29 -3.31 -5.78
CA ARG A 37 -5.95 -2.90 -4.41
C ARG A 37 -4.90 -1.80 -4.37
N VAL A 38 -5.00 -0.96 -3.34
CA VAL A 38 -3.96 -0.03 -2.91
C VAL A 38 -2.95 -0.80 -2.04
N LEU A 39 -1.66 -0.52 -2.20
CA LEU A 39 -0.60 -1.13 -1.42
C LEU A 39 -0.18 -0.21 -0.27
N PHE A 40 -0.14 -0.72 0.95
CA PHE A 40 0.51 -0.05 2.07
C PHE A 40 1.89 -0.68 2.33
N THR A 41 2.91 0.15 2.55
CA THR A 41 4.25 -0.31 2.89
C THR A 41 4.99 0.66 3.82
N GLN A 42 5.98 0.13 4.53
CA GLN A 42 7.01 0.92 5.24
C GLN A 42 8.42 0.62 4.69
N ASP A 43 8.49 -0.15 3.60
CA ASP A 43 9.72 -0.52 2.92
C ASP A 43 10.07 0.53 1.84
N ASP A 44 11.28 1.07 1.93
CA ASP A 44 11.78 2.09 0.99
C ASP A 44 12.06 1.51 -0.40
N ASP A 45 12.34 0.20 -0.51
CA ASP A 45 12.61 -0.44 -1.80
C ASP A 45 11.38 -0.38 -2.72
N LEU A 46 10.17 -0.41 -2.14
CA LEU A 46 8.93 -0.22 -2.90
C LEU A 46 8.75 1.21 -3.44
N LEU A 47 9.33 2.22 -2.79
CA LEU A 47 9.33 3.59 -3.32
C LEU A 47 10.23 3.70 -4.54
N VAL A 48 11.37 3.01 -4.52
CA VAL A 48 12.30 2.97 -5.65
C VAL A 48 11.64 2.31 -6.87
N GLU A 49 10.95 1.19 -6.68
CA GLU A 49 10.22 0.54 -7.79
C GLU A 49 9.07 1.42 -8.30
N ALA A 50 8.35 2.11 -7.42
CA ALA A 50 7.30 3.03 -7.82
C ALA A 50 7.84 4.19 -8.67
N GLN A 51 8.94 4.81 -8.25
CA GLN A 51 9.61 5.86 -9.02
C GLN A 51 10.06 5.34 -10.38
N ARG A 52 10.68 4.15 -10.43
CA ARG A 52 11.09 3.52 -11.70
C ARG A 52 9.91 3.35 -12.65
N ARG A 53 8.75 2.91 -12.14
CA ARG A 53 7.53 2.74 -12.94
C ARG A 53 6.95 4.06 -13.41
N GLN A 54 6.98 5.11 -12.58
CA GLN A 54 6.60 6.46 -12.99
C GLN A 54 7.46 6.97 -14.15
N GLU A 55 8.78 6.84 -14.05
CA GLU A 55 9.73 7.26 -15.10
C GLU A 55 9.49 6.48 -16.41
N ALA A 56 9.14 5.20 -16.30
CA ALA A 56 8.83 4.33 -17.44
C ALA A 56 7.38 4.44 -17.94
N ALA A 57 6.56 5.34 -17.38
CA ALA A 57 5.12 5.43 -17.65
C ALA A 57 4.38 4.07 -17.56
N THR A 58 4.85 3.20 -16.66
CA THR A 58 4.28 1.88 -16.40
C THR A 58 3.34 1.97 -15.22
N SER A 59 2.12 1.45 -15.36
CA SER A 59 1.14 1.54 -14.29
C SER A 59 1.53 0.72 -13.04
N PHE A 60 1.11 1.20 -11.88
CA PHE A 60 1.27 0.57 -10.58
C PHE A 60 0.09 0.94 -9.67
N PRO A 61 -0.20 0.16 -8.62
CA PRO A 61 -1.30 0.49 -7.70
C PRO A 61 -1.01 1.82 -7.00
N GLY A 62 -2.02 2.43 -6.39
CA GLY A 62 -1.73 3.46 -5.39
C GLY A 62 -0.88 2.87 -4.28
N ILE A 63 0.15 3.60 -3.85
CA ILE A 63 1.01 3.21 -2.73
C ILE A 63 0.79 4.20 -1.59
N ILE A 64 0.52 3.69 -0.40
CA ILE A 64 0.54 4.45 0.84
C ILE A 64 1.81 4.06 1.60
N TYR A 65 2.64 5.04 1.90
CA TYR A 65 3.90 4.85 2.59
C TYR A 65 3.91 5.52 3.96
N ALA A 66 4.48 4.82 4.94
CA ALA A 66 4.71 5.34 6.27
C ALA A 66 6.14 5.04 6.73
N HIS A 67 6.87 6.08 7.16
CA HIS A 67 8.26 5.91 7.59
C HIS A 67 8.35 5.06 8.87
N PRO A 68 9.09 3.93 8.90
CA PRO A 68 9.09 2.96 10.00
C PRO A 68 9.35 3.55 11.39
N MET A 69 10.26 4.52 11.47
CA MET A 69 10.67 5.15 12.74
C MET A 69 9.75 6.28 13.22
N ARG A 70 8.83 6.77 12.38
CA ARG A 70 7.95 7.89 12.70
C ARG A 70 6.51 7.46 12.96
N ALA A 71 6.11 6.31 12.41
CA ALA A 71 4.74 5.83 12.49
C ALA A 71 4.53 4.82 13.61
N SER A 72 3.62 5.09 14.55
CA SER A 72 3.10 4.03 15.40
C SER A 72 2.09 3.16 14.63
N ILE A 73 1.94 1.90 15.05
CA ILE A 73 0.92 1.00 14.51
C ILE A 73 -0.49 1.59 14.64
N ALA A 74 -0.77 2.31 15.74
CA ALA A 74 -2.08 2.87 15.99
C ALA A 74 -2.41 4.03 15.04
N GLU A 75 -1.45 4.92 14.78
CA GLU A 75 -1.58 6.03 13.82
C GLU A 75 -1.77 5.48 12.41
N CYS A 76 -0.91 4.54 11.98
CA CYS A 76 -1.08 3.90 10.66
C CYS A 76 -2.45 3.26 10.49
N VAL A 77 -2.98 2.58 11.50
CA VAL A 77 -4.33 2.00 11.44
C VAL A 77 -5.39 3.08 11.27
N ASN A 78 -5.30 4.17 12.04
CA ASN A 78 -6.28 5.26 12.00
C ASN A 78 -6.30 5.93 10.62
N ASP A 79 -5.13 6.25 10.09
CA ASP A 79 -5.02 6.97 8.82
C ASP A 79 -5.39 6.08 7.63
N LEU A 80 -4.96 4.80 7.65
CA LEU A 80 -5.35 3.85 6.61
C LEU A 80 -6.85 3.56 6.61
N GLU A 81 -7.49 3.56 7.77
CA GLU A 81 -8.95 3.43 7.84
C GLU A 81 -9.64 4.62 7.13
N ILE A 82 -9.18 5.84 7.38
CA ILE A 82 -9.73 7.04 6.75
C ILE A 82 -9.55 6.96 5.24
N VAL A 83 -8.33 6.68 4.77
CA VAL A 83 -8.03 6.59 3.34
C VAL A 83 -8.88 5.49 2.68
N ALA A 84 -8.95 4.29 3.26
CA ALA A 84 -9.69 3.18 2.69
C ALA A 84 -11.21 3.41 2.62
N LYS A 85 -11.76 4.31 3.44
CA LYS A 85 -13.19 4.67 3.43
C LYS A 85 -13.51 5.89 2.58
N ALA A 86 -12.51 6.70 2.24
CA ALA A 86 -12.69 7.97 1.55
C ALA A 86 -12.27 7.93 0.07
N MET A 87 -11.39 7.00 -0.32
CA MET A 87 -10.74 6.97 -1.63
C MET A 87 -10.99 5.63 -2.33
N GLU A 88 -11.21 5.69 -3.64
CA GLU A 88 -11.24 4.51 -4.49
C GLU A 88 -9.84 4.14 -5.00
N PRO A 89 -9.51 2.83 -5.16
CA PRO A 89 -8.18 2.41 -5.62
C PRO A 89 -7.74 3.06 -6.94
N LEU A 90 -8.68 3.30 -7.86
CA LEU A 90 -8.41 3.94 -9.14
C LEU A 90 -8.00 5.41 -9.00
N GLU A 91 -8.54 6.13 -8.01
CA GLU A 91 -8.18 7.53 -7.74
C GLU A 91 -6.76 7.66 -7.20
N MET A 92 -6.25 6.58 -6.59
CA MET A 92 -4.92 6.52 -6.01
C MET A 92 -3.87 5.94 -6.95
N ALA A 93 -4.28 5.35 -8.08
CA ALA A 93 -3.39 4.67 -9.02
C ALA A 93 -2.23 5.56 -9.49
N ASP A 94 -1.08 4.92 -9.75
CA ASP A 94 0.14 5.55 -10.26
C ASP A 94 0.72 6.67 -9.38
N ARG A 95 0.35 6.69 -8.08
CA ARG A 95 0.79 7.70 -7.10
C ARG A 95 1.24 7.08 -5.78
N VAL A 96 2.22 7.75 -5.18
CA VAL A 96 2.67 7.49 -3.81
C VAL A 96 2.09 8.55 -2.88
N TRP A 97 1.46 8.09 -1.80
CA TRP A 97 0.86 8.91 -0.75
C TRP A 97 1.63 8.69 0.55
N PHE A 98 2.13 9.76 1.15
CA PHE A 98 2.84 9.70 2.42
C PHE A 98 1.84 9.94 3.55
N LEU A 99 1.80 9.05 4.54
CA LEU A 99 1.03 9.33 5.75
C LEU A 99 1.64 10.54 6.50
N PRO A 100 0.82 11.46 7.02
CA PRO A 100 1.29 12.62 7.76
C PRO A 100 1.76 12.19 9.15
N LEU A 101 3.05 11.83 9.27
CA LEU A 101 3.68 11.32 10.49
C LEU A 101 4.83 12.22 10.95
#